data_AF-A0A933X3K4-F1
#
_entry.id   AF-A0A933X3K4-F1
#
_cell.length_a   1.000
_cell.length_b   1.000
_cell.length_c   1.000
_cell.angle_alpha   90.00
_cell.angle_beta   90.00
_cell.angle_gamma   90.00
#
_symmetry.space_group_name_H-M   'P 1'
#
loop_
_entity.id
_entity.type
_entity.pdbx_description
1 polymer ?
#
loop_
_entity_poly.entity_id
_entity_poly.type
_entity_poly.pdbx_seq_one_letter_code
_entity_poly.pdbx_strand_id
1 'polypeptide(L)'
;MAGLLIVAALFARPSTTMPAPEPARQVAEARPRAEIEAEWRPVWRTLERLEALPREAPESGALRTELLQTAARRESAARKRGDRALAFRARVLAAELARLDGIDSRRVRDPGLRIDFLTGEAARAARVVLPGPMRTAALMRTLDEAGADELGPLGDLSRAAIEEDLAALRIDLAEALARAWIARCETHESALCCARVWRAAGRYAEAGELLARLDRPGLAPAERALLALERTRLAAARRDPETGLDALGAALTAGSRAAALELARQHLDRGESASALALARGLLEDQTQRRTARRVWAVALYPGIDGAGRLAPSEHRTP
;
A
#
# COMPACT_ATOMS: atom_id res chain seq x y z
N MET A 1 66.07 -3.08 5.22
CA MET A 1 65.00 -2.24 5.80
C MET A 1 63.66 -2.78 5.35
N ALA A 2 63.03 -3.55 6.23
CA ALA A 2 61.70 -4.11 6.05
C ALA A 2 60.66 -3.13 6.59
N GLY A 3 59.54 -2.95 5.88
CA GLY A 3 58.49 -2.01 6.28
C GLY A 3 57.18 -2.26 5.55
N LEU A 4 56.35 -3.11 6.17
CA LEU A 4 54.89 -3.18 6.14
C LEU A 4 54.14 -3.27 4.79
N LEU A 5 53.84 -4.51 4.42
CA LEU A 5 52.50 -4.93 3.99
C LEU A 5 51.57 -4.96 5.22
N ILE A 6 50.24 -4.77 5.02
CA ILE A 6 49.10 -5.50 5.65
C ILE A 6 47.81 -4.61 5.83
N VAL A 7 46.68 -5.23 5.43
CA VAL A 7 45.22 -4.97 5.62
C VAL A 7 44.50 -3.84 4.86
N ALA A 8 43.69 -4.24 3.87
CA ALA A 8 42.30 -3.76 3.73
C ALA A 8 41.45 -4.79 2.94
N ALA A 9 41.34 -6.01 3.46
CA ALA A 9 40.37 -7.00 3.01
C ALA A 9 39.47 -7.35 4.19
N LEU A 10 38.42 -6.56 4.43
CA LEU A 10 37.51 -6.80 5.55
C LEU A 10 36.16 -6.08 5.43
N PHE A 11 35.46 -6.18 4.28
CA PHE A 11 34.01 -5.91 4.23
C PHE A 11 33.30 -6.83 3.21
N ALA A 12 33.49 -8.13 3.37
CA ALA A 12 32.51 -9.12 2.90
C ALA A 12 31.98 -9.82 4.15
N ARG A 13 30.98 -9.21 4.81
CA ARG A 13 30.17 -9.96 5.78
C ARG A 13 29.30 -10.91 4.98
N PRO A 14 29.35 -12.24 5.20
CA PRO A 14 28.27 -13.08 4.74
C PRO A 14 27.00 -12.57 5.43
N SER A 15 25.99 -12.23 4.63
CA SER A 15 24.64 -12.02 5.12
C SER A 15 24.17 -13.35 5.67
N THR A 16 24.47 -13.63 6.93
CA THR A 16 23.79 -14.65 7.71
C THR A 16 22.37 -14.14 7.87
N THR A 17 21.51 -14.48 6.91
CA THR A 17 20.07 -14.32 6.98
C THR A 17 19.62 -15.20 8.14
N MET A 18 19.68 -14.67 9.37
CA MET A 18 19.00 -15.32 10.47
C MET A 18 17.52 -15.35 10.11
N PRO A 19 16.85 -16.51 10.12
CA PRO A 19 15.40 -16.53 10.05
C PRO A 19 14.90 -15.64 11.20
N ALA A 20 14.12 -14.62 10.84
CA ALA A 20 13.44 -13.79 11.83
C ALA A 20 12.73 -14.72 12.83
N PRO A 21 12.79 -14.45 14.16
CA PRO A 21 12.12 -15.29 15.14
C PRO A 21 10.64 -15.33 14.78
N GLU A 22 10.18 -16.48 14.30
CA GLU A 22 8.78 -16.72 13.98
C GLU A 22 8.03 -16.53 15.30
N PRO A 23 7.18 -15.50 15.46
CA PRO A 23 6.46 -15.32 16.70
C PRO A 23 5.67 -16.60 16.91
N ALA A 24 5.84 -17.23 18.07
CA ALA A 24 5.20 -18.50 18.43
C ALA A 24 3.70 -18.41 18.08
N ARG A 25 3.37 -18.90 16.88
CA ARG A 25 2.02 -18.87 16.34
C ARG A 25 1.28 -19.90 17.17
N GLN A 26 0.50 -19.42 18.15
CA GLN A 26 -0.52 -20.25 18.76
C GLN A 26 -1.44 -20.72 17.62
N VAL A 27 -1.21 -21.94 17.15
CA VAL A 27 -2.15 -22.69 16.35
C VAL A 27 -3.27 -23.03 17.31
N ALA A 28 -4.20 -22.07 17.51
CA ALA A 28 -5.49 -22.40 18.09
C ALA A 28 -6.05 -23.55 17.23
N GLU A 29 -6.45 -24.65 17.88
CA GLU A 29 -6.98 -25.84 17.19
C GLU A 29 -7.94 -25.39 16.09
N ALA A 30 -7.49 -25.56 14.84
CA ALA A 30 -8.18 -25.01 13.70
C ALA A 30 -9.47 -25.81 13.53
N ARG A 31 -10.61 -25.16 13.78
CA ARG A 31 -11.91 -25.77 13.48
C ARG A 31 -11.91 -26.28 12.03
N PRO A 32 -12.48 -27.48 11.77
CA PRO A 32 -12.54 -28.01 10.41
C PRO A 32 -13.16 -27.00 9.44
N ARG A 33 -12.53 -26.79 8.28
CA ARG A 33 -13.01 -25.83 7.27
C ARG A 33 -14.48 -26.04 6.90
N ALA A 34 -14.92 -27.30 6.82
CA ALA A 34 -16.30 -27.66 6.51
C ALA A 34 -17.31 -27.10 7.53
N GLU A 35 -16.96 -27.07 8.82
CA GLU A 35 -17.82 -26.48 9.85
C GLU A 35 -17.90 -24.96 9.72
N ILE A 36 -16.75 -24.32 9.46
CA ILE A 36 -16.68 -22.86 9.25
C ILE A 36 -17.53 -22.49 8.03
N GLU A 37 -17.43 -23.26 6.95
CA GLU A 37 -18.20 -23.04 5.74
C GLU A 37 -19.71 -23.23 5.97
N ALA A 38 -20.12 -24.32 6.64
CA ALA A 38 -21.53 -24.54 6.99
C ALA A 38 -22.10 -23.39 7.84
N GLU A 39 -21.28 -22.81 8.72
CA GLU A 39 -21.68 -21.69 9.58
C GLU A 39 -21.74 -20.35 8.82
N TRP A 40 -20.75 -20.02 7.98
CA TRP A 40 -20.58 -18.68 7.43
C TRP A 40 -21.04 -18.50 5.99
N ARG A 41 -21.07 -19.56 5.18
CA ARG A 41 -21.49 -19.47 3.78
C ARG A 41 -22.93 -18.94 3.62
N PRO A 42 -23.93 -19.36 4.43
CA PRO A 42 -25.28 -18.78 4.35
C PRO A 42 -25.28 -17.28 4.66
N VAL A 43 -24.50 -16.85 5.66
CA VAL A 43 -24.43 -15.45 6.08
C VAL A 43 -23.80 -14.57 4.99
N TRP A 44 -22.75 -15.04 4.33
CA TRP A 44 -22.15 -14.30 3.22
C TRP A 44 -23.04 -14.23 1.99
N ARG A 45 -23.82 -15.28 1.68
CA ARG A 45 -24.83 -15.23 0.63
C ARG A 45 -25.95 -14.25 0.95
N THR A 46 -26.40 -14.18 2.20
CA THR A 46 -27.40 -13.19 2.62
C THR A 46 -26.87 -11.76 2.52
N LEU A 47 -25.59 -11.53 2.88
CA LEU A 47 -24.94 -10.24 2.69
C LEU A 47 -24.82 -9.88 1.20
N GLU A 48 -24.44 -10.82 0.34
CA GLU A 48 -24.39 -10.63 -1.12
C GLU A 48 -25.77 -10.26 -1.69
N ARG A 49 -26.83 -10.93 -1.23
CA ARG A 49 -28.21 -10.56 -1.60
C ARG A 49 -28.55 -9.14 -1.16
N LEU A 50 -28.15 -8.74 0.05
CA LEU A 50 -28.33 -7.37 0.54
C LEU A 50 -27.55 -6.36 -0.31
N GLU A 51 -26.33 -6.69 -0.75
CA GLU A 51 -25.51 -5.83 -1.62
C GLU A 51 -26.15 -5.58 -2.99
N ALA A 52 -26.92 -6.54 -3.51
CA ALA A 52 -27.61 -6.44 -4.81
C ALA A 52 -28.98 -5.74 -4.75
N LEU A 53 -29.56 -5.54 -3.56
CA LEU A 53 -30.87 -4.92 -3.39
C LEU A 53 -30.78 -3.39 -3.34
N PRO A 54 -31.78 -2.66 -3.89
CA PRO A 54 -31.93 -1.24 -3.64
C PRO A 54 -32.03 -0.94 -2.14
N ARG A 55 -31.45 0.18 -1.68
CA ARG A 55 -31.40 0.52 -0.26
C ARG A 55 -32.79 0.71 0.34
N GLU A 56 -33.74 1.21 -0.46
CA GLU A 56 -35.10 1.54 -0.07
C GLU A 56 -36.05 0.32 -0.10
N ALA A 57 -35.59 -0.83 -0.60
CA ALA A 57 -36.43 -2.03 -0.65
C ALA A 57 -36.80 -2.49 0.78
N PRO A 58 -38.07 -2.84 1.06
CA PRO A 58 -38.49 -3.31 2.38
C PRO A 58 -37.68 -4.51 2.89
N GLU A 59 -37.29 -5.41 1.99
CA GLU A 59 -36.48 -6.57 2.31
C GLU A 59 -35.07 -6.20 2.80
N SER A 60 -34.49 -5.11 2.30
CA SER A 60 -33.15 -4.64 2.69
C SER A 60 -33.06 -4.33 4.18
N GLY A 61 -34.10 -3.72 4.76
CA GLY A 61 -34.16 -3.42 6.19
C GLY A 61 -34.23 -4.68 7.06
N ALA A 62 -35.01 -5.67 6.64
CA ALA A 62 -35.15 -6.95 7.34
C ALA A 62 -33.82 -7.73 7.33
N LEU A 63 -33.20 -7.88 6.15
CA LEU A 63 -31.92 -8.57 5.99
C LEU A 63 -30.80 -7.89 6.77
N ARG A 64 -30.74 -6.55 6.74
CA ARG A 64 -29.75 -5.79 7.50
C ARG A 64 -29.89 -6.05 9.00
N THR A 65 -31.12 -6.04 9.52
CA THR A 65 -31.39 -6.30 10.93
C THR A 65 -30.97 -7.73 11.32
N GLU A 66 -31.33 -8.71 10.49
CA GLU A 66 -30.95 -10.12 10.68
C GLU A 66 -29.42 -10.30 10.72
N LEU A 67 -28.71 -9.69 9.77
CA LEU A 67 -27.26 -9.78 9.67
C LEU A 67 -26.56 -9.07 10.84
N LEU A 68 -27.06 -7.90 11.28
CA LEU A 68 -26.55 -7.20 12.46
C LEU A 68 -26.71 -8.04 13.73
N GLN A 69 -27.90 -8.62 13.94
CA GLN A 69 -28.15 -9.53 15.07
C GLN A 69 -27.23 -10.75 15.00
N THR A 70 -27.02 -11.30 13.81
CA THR A 70 -26.13 -12.44 13.59
C THR A 70 -24.68 -12.11 13.90
N ALA A 71 -24.18 -10.94 13.47
CA ALA A 71 -22.85 -10.45 13.83
C ALA A 71 -22.70 -10.32 15.35
N ALA A 72 -23.64 -9.66 16.03
CA ALA A 72 -23.60 -9.46 17.48
C ALA A 72 -23.65 -10.79 18.26
N ARG A 73 -24.55 -11.71 17.89
CA ARG A 73 -24.68 -13.04 18.52
C ARG A 73 -23.39 -13.85 18.35
N ARG A 74 -22.82 -13.88 17.14
CA ARG A 74 -21.59 -14.63 16.86
C ARG A 74 -20.37 -14.03 17.53
N GLU A 75 -20.25 -12.70 17.57
CA GLU A 75 -19.17 -12.04 18.29
C GLU A 75 -19.24 -12.35 19.80
N SER A 76 -20.44 -12.31 20.40
CA SER A 76 -20.63 -12.69 21.81
C SER A 76 -20.27 -14.16 22.07
N ALA A 77 -20.74 -15.08 21.23
CA ALA A 77 -20.40 -16.50 21.34
C ALA A 77 -18.88 -16.75 21.17
N ALA A 78 -18.25 -16.06 20.23
CA ALA A 78 -16.82 -16.12 19.99
C ALA A 78 -16.01 -15.67 21.21
N ARG A 79 -16.40 -14.56 21.85
CA ARG A 79 -15.77 -14.09 23.09
C ARG A 79 -15.90 -15.10 24.23
N LYS A 80 -17.08 -15.71 24.39
CA LYS A 80 -17.31 -16.75 25.42
C LYS A 80 -16.44 -18.00 25.21
N ARG A 81 -16.16 -18.35 23.95
CA ARG A 81 -15.34 -19.52 23.58
C ARG A 81 -13.85 -19.21 23.43
N GLY A 82 -13.44 -17.94 23.46
CA GLY A 82 -12.08 -17.53 23.11
C GLY A 82 -11.75 -17.68 21.61
N ASP A 83 -12.74 -17.85 20.74
CA ASP A 83 -12.54 -18.05 19.29
C ASP A 83 -12.30 -16.72 18.58
N ARG A 84 -11.03 -16.33 18.48
CA ARG A 84 -10.64 -15.06 17.84
C ARG A 84 -10.96 -15.02 16.34
N ALA A 85 -10.95 -16.16 15.65
CA ALA A 85 -11.27 -16.22 14.22
C ALA A 85 -12.76 -15.97 13.99
N LEU A 86 -13.63 -16.59 14.79
CA LEU A 86 -15.06 -16.33 14.76
C LEU A 86 -15.40 -14.87 15.12
N ALA A 87 -14.73 -14.32 16.13
CA ALA A 87 -14.89 -12.92 16.52
C ALA A 87 -14.44 -11.96 15.41
N PHE A 88 -13.39 -12.30 14.68
CA PHE A 88 -12.94 -11.52 13.52
C PHE A 88 -13.97 -11.52 12.40
N ARG A 89 -14.50 -12.69 12.01
CA ARG A 89 -15.53 -12.80 10.95
C ARG A 89 -16.79 -11.99 11.29
N ALA A 90 -17.23 -12.06 12.54
CA ALA A 90 -18.36 -11.26 13.02
C ALA A 90 -18.10 -9.75 12.94
N ARG A 91 -16.87 -9.30 13.26
CA ARG A 91 -16.47 -7.89 13.12
C ARG A 91 -16.38 -7.45 11.66
N VAL A 92 -15.89 -8.31 10.76
CA VAL A 92 -15.89 -8.06 9.31
C VAL A 92 -17.32 -7.90 8.79
N LEU A 93 -18.25 -8.78 9.17
CA LEU A 93 -19.66 -8.65 8.82
C LEU A 93 -20.24 -7.31 9.29
N ALA A 94 -20.03 -6.97 10.57
CA ALA A 94 -20.53 -5.71 11.13
C ALA A 94 -19.93 -4.47 10.45
N ALA A 95 -18.67 -4.53 10.04
CA ALA A 95 -17.99 -3.45 9.33
C ALA A 95 -18.48 -3.31 7.87
N GLU A 96 -18.71 -4.41 7.16
CA GLU A 96 -19.30 -4.36 5.81
C GLU A 96 -20.73 -3.79 5.84
N LEU A 97 -21.55 -4.16 6.83
CA LEU A 97 -22.88 -3.57 6.99
C LEU A 97 -22.81 -2.05 7.24
N ALA A 98 -21.87 -1.60 8.09
CA ALA A 98 -21.64 -0.17 8.33
C ALA A 98 -21.17 0.55 7.05
N ARG A 99 -20.29 -0.07 6.26
CA ARG A 99 -19.85 0.45 4.95
C ARG A 99 -21.05 0.61 4.00
N LEU A 100 -21.95 -0.37 3.94
CA LEU A 100 -23.17 -0.29 3.14
C LEU A 100 -24.15 0.78 3.64
N ASP A 101 -24.01 1.25 4.88
CA ASP A 101 -24.76 2.40 5.39
C ASP A 101 -24.11 3.75 5.06
N GLY A 102 -22.89 3.75 4.50
CA GLY A 102 -22.09 4.95 4.26
C GLY A 102 -21.25 5.36 5.47
N ILE A 103 -21.06 4.47 6.45
CA ILE A 103 -20.28 4.72 7.66
C ILE A 103 -18.85 4.17 7.47
N ASP A 104 -17.90 5.04 7.15
CA ASP A 104 -16.49 4.66 6.85
C ASP A 104 -15.62 4.44 8.11
N SER A 105 -16.16 4.60 9.31
CA SER A 105 -15.36 4.63 10.55
C SER A 105 -15.04 3.27 11.16
N ARG A 106 -15.73 2.18 10.75
CA ARG A 106 -15.62 0.88 11.43
C ARG A 106 -14.57 -0.03 10.80
N ARG A 107 -13.30 0.34 10.89
CA ARG A 107 -12.19 -0.52 10.45
C ARG A 107 -11.94 -1.66 11.44
N VAL A 108 -11.67 -2.86 10.93
CA VAL A 108 -11.42 -4.07 11.73
C VAL A 108 -9.93 -4.23 11.99
N ARG A 109 -9.53 -4.32 13.26
CA ARG A 109 -8.14 -4.62 13.64
C ARG A 109 -7.75 -6.05 13.29
N ASP A 110 -6.51 -6.23 12.87
CA ASP A 110 -5.88 -7.53 12.67
C ASP A 110 -6.02 -8.40 13.94
N PRO A 111 -6.52 -9.64 13.82
CA PRO A 111 -6.70 -10.53 14.97
C PRO A 111 -5.39 -11.18 15.46
N GLY A 112 -4.27 -10.99 14.75
CA GLY A 112 -2.96 -11.56 15.10
C GLY A 112 -2.89 -13.07 14.91
N LEU A 113 -3.72 -13.63 14.01
CA LEU A 113 -3.76 -15.07 13.71
C LEU A 113 -4.01 -15.29 12.22
N ARG A 114 -3.61 -16.47 11.71
CA ARG A 114 -3.85 -16.86 10.32
C ARG A 114 -5.30 -17.32 10.15
N ILE A 115 -6.01 -16.74 9.18
CA ILE A 115 -7.39 -17.08 8.86
C ILE A 115 -7.44 -17.66 7.46
N ASP A 116 -8.01 -18.85 7.33
CA ASP A 116 -8.38 -19.40 6.03
C ASP A 116 -9.72 -18.82 5.61
N PHE A 117 -9.67 -17.90 4.64
CA PHE A 117 -10.87 -17.27 4.10
C PHE A 117 -11.72 -18.27 3.29
N LEU A 118 -13.04 -18.11 3.41
CA LEU A 118 -14.01 -18.68 2.50
C LEU A 118 -14.07 -17.87 1.19
N THR A 119 -14.63 -18.45 0.14
CA THR A 119 -14.83 -17.77 -1.14
C THR A 119 -15.63 -16.48 -0.95
N GLY A 120 -15.11 -15.37 -1.47
CA GLY A 120 -15.73 -14.04 -1.35
C GLY A 120 -15.66 -13.41 0.05
N GLU A 121 -15.22 -14.14 1.08
CA GLU A 121 -14.96 -13.58 2.42
C GLU A 121 -13.70 -12.71 2.40
N ALA A 122 -12.67 -13.13 1.66
CA ALA A 122 -11.41 -12.42 1.52
C ALA A 122 -11.62 -11.01 0.96
N ALA A 123 -12.44 -10.85 -0.07
CA ALA A 123 -12.74 -9.55 -0.68
C ALA A 123 -13.41 -8.59 0.33
N ARG A 124 -14.30 -9.13 1.17
CA ARG A 124 -14.98 -8.37 2.23
C ARG A 124 -13.99 -7.94 3.31
N ALA A 125 -13.15 -8.86 3.78
CA ALA A 125 -12.12 -8.54 4.76
C ALA A 125 -11.13 -7.49 4.22
N ALA A 126 -10.69 -7.61 2.95
CA ALA A 126 -9.76 -6.68 2.31
C ALA A 126 -10.25 -5.21 2.31
N ARG A 127 -11.57 -4.99 2.25
CA ARG A 127 -12.18 -3.65 2.26
C ARG A 127 -12.22 -2.99 3.63
N VAL A 128 -12.44 -3.76 4.69
CA VAL A 128 -12.74 -3.22 6.04
C VAL A 128 -11.62 -3.40 7.05
N VAL A 129 -10.68 -4.32 6.82
CA VAL A 129 -9.57 -4.55 7.73
C VAL A 129 -8.57 -3.41 7.64
N LEU A 130 -7.99 -3.02 8.77
CA LEU A 130 -6.92 -2.03 8.80
C LEU A 130 -5.70 -2.51 8.02
N PRO A 131 -4.87 -1.59 7.49
CA PRO A 131 -3.61 -1.93 6.85
C PRO A 131 -2.77 -2.87 7.71
N GLY A 132 -2.22 -3.95 7.14
CA GLY A 132 -1.44 -4.96 7.85
C GLY A 132 -1.60 -6.38 7.31
N PRO A 133 -0.96 -7.38 7.96
CA PRO A 133 -0.83 -8.74 7.45
C PRO A 133 -2.15 -9.40 7.06
N MET A 134 -3.20 -9.23 7.87
CA MET A 134 -4.51 -9.80 7.57
C MET A 134 -5.16 -9.19 6.32
N ARG A 135 -5.04 -7.87 6.12
CA ARG A 135 -5.57 -7.22 4.92
C ARG A 135 -4.78 -7.64 3.67
N THR A 136 -3.46 -7.72 3.78
CA THR A 136 -2.58 -8.23 2.71
C THR A 136 -2.96 -9.66 2.33
N ALA A 137 -3.12 -10.57 3.30
CA ALA A 137 -3.52 -11.94 3.05
C ALA A 137 -4.91 -12.04 2.40
N ALA A 138 -5.87 -11.22 2.86
CA ALA A 138 -7.20 -11.14 2.28
C ALA A 138 -7.15 -10.65 0.82
N LEU A 139 -6.33 -9.62 0.53
CA LEU A 139 -6.15 -9.11 -0.82
C LEU A 139 -5.50 -10.11 -1.76
N MET A 140 -4.42 -10.76 -1.34
CA MET A 140 -3.77 -11.80 -2.13
C MET A 140 -4.75 -12.93 -2.46
N ARG A 141 -5.50 -13.40 -1.46
CA ARG A 141 -6.53 -14.43 -1.69
C ARG A 141 -7.62 -13.96 -2.65
N THR A 142 -8.01 -12.69 -2.58
CA THR A 142 -9.00 -12.12 -3.49
C THR A 142 -8.47 -12.04 -4.91
N LEU A 143 -7.22 -11.64 -5.10
CA LEU A 143 -6.54 -11.62 -6.40
C LEU A 143 -6.43 -13.02 -7.02
N ASP A 144 -6.18 -14.04 -6.20
CA ASP A 144 -6.13 -15.44 -6.64
C ASP A 144 -7.51 -15.94 -7.13
N GLU A 145 -8.59 -15.50 -6.49
CA GLU A 145 -9.98 -15.89 -6.84
C GLU A 145 -10.58 -15.04 -7.97
N ALA A 146 -10.05 -13.85 -8.22
CA ALA A 146 -10.66 -12.86 -9.10
C ALA A 146 -10.71 -13.27 -10.58
N GLY A 147 -11.85 -13.02 -11.23
CA GLY A 147 -12.00 -13.03 -12.69
C GLY A 147 -11.39 -11.79 -13.35
N ALA A 148 -11.26 -11.79 -14.68
CA ALA A 148 -10.67 -10.66 -15.42
C ALA A 148 -11.39 -9.32 -15.17
N ASP A 149 -12.73 -9.36 -15.09
CA ASP A 149 -13.58 -8.18 -14.93
C ASP A 149 -13.49 -7.58 -13.51
N GLU A 150 -12.99 -8.34 -12.53
CA GLU A 150 -12.87 -7.93 -11.13
C GLU A 150 -11.50 -7.28 -10.83
N LEU A 151 -10.51 -7.46 -11.72
CA LEU A 151 -9.14 -6.99 -11.49
C LEU A 151 -9.02 -5.47 -11.43
N GLY A 152 -9.88 -4.72 -12.12
CA GLY A 152 -9.88 -3.26 -12.12
C GLY A 152 -10.13 -2.67 -10.72
N PRO A 153 -11.34 -2.88 -10.13
CA PRO A 153 -11.64 -2.42 -8.77
C PRO A 153 -10.69 -2.97 -7.70
N LEU A 154 -10.21 -4.20 -7.87
CA LEU A 154 -9.20 -4.79 -6.98
C LEU A 154 -7.83 -4.12 -7.10
N GLY A 155 -7.50 -3.57 -8.25
CA GLY A 155 -6.29 -2.80 -8.47
C GLY A 155 -6.25 -1.54 -7.60
N ASP A 156 -7.33 -0.77 -7.58
CA ASP A 156 -7.43 0.43 -6.73
C ASP A 156 -7.26 0.09 -5.24
N LEU A 157 -7.91 -0.98 -4.79
CA LEU A 157 -7.82 -1.42 -3.40
C LEU A 157 -6.41 -1.95 -3.05
N SER A 158 -5.77 -2.67 -3.97
CA SER A 158 -4.41 -3.19 -3.82
C SER A 158 -3.38 -2.06 -3.78
N ARG A 159 -3.49 -1.08 -4.69
CA ARG A 159 -2.65 0.12 -4.70
C ARG A 159 -2.74 0.87 -3.37
N ALA A 160 -3.95 1.14 -2.89
CA ALA A 160 -4.15 1.84 -1.62
C ALA A 160 -3.51 1.09 -0.44
N ALA A 161 -3.69 -0.22 -0.37
CA ALA A 161 -3.08 -1.04 0.69
C ALA A 161 -1.54 -1.05 0.62
N ILE A 162 -0.96 -1.15 -0.59
CA ILE A 162 0.49 -1.08 -0.81
C ILE A 162 1.03 0.28 -0.34
N GLU A 163 0.37 1.38 -0.71
CA GLU A 163 0.80 2.73 -0.33
C GLU A 163 0.72 2.96 1.18
N GLU A 164 -0.34 2.47 1.84
CA GLU A 164 -0.48 2.50 3.30
C GLU A 164 0.59 1.66 4.00
N ASP A 165 0.91 0.47 3.48
CA ASP A 165 1.96 -0.40 4.02
C ASP A 165 3.36 0.20 3.83
N LEU A 166 3.63 0.81 2.67
CA LEU A 166 4.88 1.56 2.44
C LEU A 166 5.00 2.76 3.38
N ALA A 167 3.93 3.52 3.57
CA ALA A 167 3.93 4.66 4.49
C ALA A 167 4.16 4.24 5.95
N ALA A 168 3.73 3.02 6.32
CA ALA A 168 3.98 2.41 7.62
C ALA A 168 5.31 1.63 7.70
N LEU A 169 6.18 1.72 6.67
CA LEU A 169 7.46 1.02 6.57
C LEU A 169 7.35 -0.52 6.64
N ARG A 170 6.19 -1.09 6.27
CA ARG A 170 5.95 -2.54 6.19
C ARG A 170 6.27 -3.04 4.79
N ILE A 171 7.53 -2.88 4.41
CA ILE A 171 8.01 -3.10 3.04
C ILE A 171 7.74 -4.54 2.58
N ASP A 172 7.91 -5.54 3.45
CA ASP A 172 7.68 -6.95 3.11
C ASP A 172 6.22 -7.24 2.71
N LEU A 173 5.25 -6.62 3.40
CA LEU A 173 3.82 -6.79 3.09
C LEU A 173 3.47 -6.11 1.77
N ALA A 174 3.96 -4.89 1.58
CA ALA A 174 3.81 -4.15 0.34
C ALA A 174 4.41 -4.93 -0.85
N GLU A 175 5.58 -5.56 -0.67
CA GLU A 175 6.24 -6.34 -1.72
C GLU A 175 5.46 -7.61 -2.06
N ALA A 176 5.03 -8.36 -1.05
CA ALA A 176 4.21 -9.56 -1.26
C ALA A 176 2.93 -9.24 -2.06
N LEU A 177 2.24 -8.16 -1.69
CA LEU A 177 1.01 -7.74 -2.37
C LEU A 177 1.28 -7.22 -3.79
N ALA A 178 2.30 -6.39 -3.99
CA ALA A 178 2.64 -5.86 -5.29
C ALA A 178 3.03 -6.96 -6.29
N ARG A 179 3.75 -7.99 -5.82
CA ARG A 179 4.08 -9.19 -6.61
C ARG A 179 2.84 -9.98 -7.00
N ALA A 180 1.94 -10.22 -6.05
CA ALA A 180 0.68 -10.91 -6.33
C ALA A 180 -0.17 -10.14 -7.35
N TRP A 181 -0.25 -8.81 -7.20
CA TRP A 181 -1.04 -7.98 -8.10
C TRP A 181 -0.49 -7.96 -9.52
N ILE A 182 0.81 -7.68 -9.72
CA ILE A 182 1.41 -7.64 -11.06
C ILE A 182 1.37 -9.01 -11.76
N ALA A 183 1.48 -10.11 -11.01
CA ALA A 183 1.37 -11.46 -11.56
C ALA A 183 -0.04 -11.80 -12.09
N ARG A 184 -1.08 -11.16 -11.54
CA ARG A 184 -2.46 -11.35 -11.97
C ARG A 184 -2.89 -10.37 -13.05
N CYS A 185 -2.33 -9.15 -13.03
CA CYS A 185 -2.70 -8.08 -13.93
C CYS A 185 -1.50 -7.17 -14.22
N GLU A 186 -0.71 -7.45 -15.26
CA GLU A 186 0.43 -6.61 -15.65
C GLU A 186 -0.05 -5.37 -16.43
N THR A 187 -0.60 -4.40 -15.69
CA THR A 187 -0.92 -3.06 -16.20
C THR A 187 0.23 -2.09 -15.93
N HIS A 188 0.25 -0.97 -16.65
CA HIS A 188 1.22 0.11 -16.40
C HIS A 188 1.20 0.56 -14.93
N GLU A 189 0.01 0.65 -14.34
CA GLU A 189 -0.18 1.03 -12.95
C GLU A 189 0.39 0.01 -11.96
N SER A 190 0.02 -1.27 -12.10
CA SER A 190 0.51 -2.34 -11.22
C SER A 190 2.04 -2.44 -11.25
N ALA A 191 2.64 -2.24 -12.43
CA ALA A 191 4.07 -2.30 -12.63
C ALA A 191 4.79 -1.08 -12.04
N LEU A 192 4.24 0.14 -12.18
CA LEU A 192 4.77 1.32 -11.49
C LEU A 192 4.70 1.14 -9.97
N CYS A 193 3.59 0.61 -9.45
CA CYS A 193 3.42 0.33 -8.03
C CYS A 193 4.47 -0.69 -7.55
N CYS A 194 4.66 -1.78 -8.28
CA CYS A 194 5.66 -2.80 -7.98
C CYS A 194 7.10 -2.25 -8.01
N ALA A 195 7.45 -1.42 -9.01
CA ALA A 195 8.75 -0.76 -9.09
C ALA A 195 9.01 0.17 -7.89
N ARG A 196 7.99 0.91 -7.42
CA ARG A 196 8.09 1.75 -6.22
C ARG A 196 8.42 0.92 -4.98
N VAL A 197 7.74 -0.21 -4.82
CA VAL A 197 7.97 -1.12 -3.70
C VAL A 197 9.36 -1.74 -3.75
N TRP A 198 9.79 -2.24 -4.91
CA TRP A 198 11.14 -2.78 -5.10
C TRP A 198 12.22 -1.75 -4.84
N ARG A 199 12.02 -0.49 -5.26
CA ARG A 199 12.91 0.62 -4.89
C ARG A 199 12.96 0.81 -3.37
N ALA A 200 11.82 0.80 -2.68
CA ALA A 200 11.78 0.92 -1.22
C ALA A 200 12.48 -0.26 -0.51
N ALA A 201 12.39 -1.46 -1.09
CA ALA A 201 13.08 -2.67 -0.62
C ALA A 201 14.58 -2.74 -0.99
N GLY A 202 15.13 -1.73 -1.67
CA GLY A 202 16.54 -1.74 -2.11
C GLY A 202 16.82 -2.59 -3.35
N ARG A 203 15.79 -3.12 -4.01
CA ARG A 203 15.86 -3.96 -5.22
C ARG A 203 15.91 -3.10 -6.49
N TYR A 204 16.97 -2.31 -6.60
CA TYR A 204 17.07 -1.26 -7.62
C TYR A 204 17.22 -1.79 -9.04
N ALA A 205 17.89 -2.95 -9.21
CA ALA A 205 18.07 -3.57 -10.51
C ALA A 205 16.71 -4.03 -11.07
N GLU A 206 15.95 -4.78 -10.27
CA GLU A 206 14.64 -5.29 -10.66
C GLU A 206 13.63 -4.15 -10.90
N ALA A 207 13.68 -3.10 -10.07
CA ALA A 207 12.88 -1.90 -10.30
C ALA A 207 13.24 -1.23 -11.63
N GLY A 208 14.53 -1.13 -11.96
CA GLY A 208 15.02 -0.55 -13.21
C GLY A 208 14.58 -1.35 -14.43
N GLU A 209 14.73 -2.67 -14.38
CA GLU A 209 14.29 -3.58 -15.45
C GLU A 209 12.77 -3.48 -15.69
N LEU A 210 11.98 -3.42 -14.62
CA LEU A 210 10.53 -3.25 -14.72
C LEU A 210 10.16 -1.91 -15.36
N LEU A 211 10.77 -0.80 -14.93
CA LEU A 211 10.55 0.53 -15.52
C LEU A 211 11.06 0.62 -16.97
N ALA A 212 12.08 -0.15 -17.34
CA ALA A 212 12.54 -0.23 -18.74
C ALA A 212 11.49 -0.94 -19.61
N ARG A 213 10.90 -2.05 -19.13
CA ARG A 213 9.83 -2.77 -19.85
C ARG A 213 8.57 -1.94 -20.07
N LEU A 214 8.28 -0.99 -19.18
CA LEU A 214 7.13 -0.10 -19.31
C LEU A 214 7.30 0.96 -20.40
N ASP A 215 8.52 1.23 -20.86
CA ASP A 215 8.82 2.29 -21.81
C ASP A 215 8.59 1.82 -23.24
N ARG A 216 7.33 1.90 -23.64
CA ARG A 216 6.87 1.50 -24.97
C ARG A 216 6.42 2.72 -25.77
N PRO A 217 6.57 2.70 -27.11
CA PRO A 217 5.97 3.72 -27.96
C PRO A 217 4.45 3.77 -27.75
N GLY A 218 3.87 4.96 -27.78
CA GLY A 218 2.42 5.17 -27.67
C GLY A 218 1.88 5.38 -26.25
N LEU A 219 2.73 5.45 -25.22
CA LEU A 219 2.28 5.85 -23.87
C LEU A 219 1.65 7.25 -23.88
N ALA A 220 0.56 7.40 -23.12
CA ALA A 220 -0.07 8.70 -22.93
C ALA A 220 0.93 9.68 -22.27
N PRO A 221 0.84 11.00 -22.53
CA PRO A 221 1.75 11.98 -21.92
C PRO A 221 1.82 11.87 -20.38
N ALA A 222 0.69 11.64 -19.72
CA ALA A 222 0.62 11.47 -18.27
C ALA A 222 1.36 10.21 -17.77
N GLU A 223 1.27 9.10 -18.50
CA GLU A 223 1.99 7.85 -18.17
C GLU A 223 3.49 8.03 -18.35
N ARG A 224 3.92 8.67 -19.45
CA ARG A 224 5.34 9.01 -19.68
C ARG A 224 5.90 9.90 -18.57
N ALA A 225 5.14 10.91 -18.16
CA ALA A 225 5.48 11.79 -17.05
C ALA A 225 5.68 11.03 -15.72
N LEU A 226 4.78 10.08 -15.42
CA LEU A 226 4.88 9.24 -14.23
C LEU A 226 6.08 8.29 -14.29
N LEU A 227 6.29 7.63 -15.43
CA LEU A 227 7.40 6.72 -15.64
C LEU A 227 8.75 7.44 -15.48
N ALA A 228 8.90 8.61 -16.10
CA ALA A 228 10.11 9.43 -15.98
C ALA A 228 10.37 9.91 -14.54
N LEU A 229 9.30 10.26 -13.80
CA LEU A 229 9.41 10.60 -12.39
C LEU A 229 9.88 9.41 -11.53
N GLU A 230 9.36 8.20 -11.78
CA GLU A 230 9.82 7.01 -11.03
C GLU A 230 11.28 6.65 -11.37
N ARG A 231 11.72 6.83 -12.63
CA ARG A 231 13.12 6.69 -13.01
C ARG A 231 14.03 7.69 -12.29
N THR A 232 13.59 8.94 -12.17
CA THR A 232 14.29 9.97 -11.37
C THR A 232 14.49 9.51 -9.92
N ARG A 233 13.42 9.02 -9.30
CA ARG A 233 13.44 8.53 -7.90
C ARG A 233 14.33 7.30 -7.74
N LEU A 234 14.35 6.41 -8.72
CA LEU A 234 15.22 5.24 -8.73
C LEU A 234 16.69 5.65 -8.87
N ALA A 235 17.02 6.56 -9.77
CA ALA A 235 18.37 7.06 -9.96
C ALA A 235 18.89 7.77 -8.71
N ALA A 236 18.06 8.61 -8.06
CA ALA A 236 18.37 9.21 -6.78
C ALA A 236 18.66 8.15 -5.68
N ALA A 237 17.84 7.10 -5.60
CA ALA A 237 18.07 6.01 -4.65
C ALA A 237 19.38 5.23 -4.92
N ARG A 238 19.78 5.12 -6.19
CA ARG A 238 21.06 4.52 -6.63
C ARG A 238 22.26 5.46 -6.49
N ARG A 239 22.05 6.73 -6.11
CA ARG A 239 23.06 7.79 -6.12
C ARG A 239 23.67 8.03 -7.51
N ASP A 240 22.83 7.98 -8.54
CA ASP A 240 23.16 8.25 -9.92
C ASP A 240 22.52 9.58 -10.36
N PRO A 241 23.20 10.72 -10.12
CA PRO A 241 22.61 12.04 -10.33
C PRO A 241 22.41 12.39 -11.80
N GLU A 242 23.27 11.90 -12.69
CA GLU A 242 23.21 12.19 -14.14
C GLU A 242 21.93 11.59 -14.74
N THR A 243 21.74 10.28 -14.58
CA THR A 243 20.50 9.60 -14.99
C THR A 243 19.26 10.21 -14.32
N GLY A 244 19.41 10.65 -13.07
CA GLY A 244 18.33 11.31 -12.33
C GLY A 244 17.90 12.65 -12.94
N LEU A 245 18.85 13.49 -13.36
CA LEU A 245 18.55 14.80 -13.96
C LEU A 245 17.92 14.65 -15.35
N ASP A 246 18.41 13.72 -16.16
CA ASP A 246 17.85 13.45 -17.49
C ASP A 246 16.39 12.97 -17.39
N ALA A 247 16.13 12.01 -16.49
CA ALA A 247 14.79 11.52 -16.22
C ALA A 247 13.86 12.62 -15.68
N LEU A 248 14.39 13.52 -14.83
CA LEU A 248 13.63 14.63 -14.26
C LEU A 248 13.26 15.66 -15.33
N GLY A 249 14.22 16.00 -16.21
CA GLY A 249 13.99 16.84 -17.38
C GLY A 249 12.90 16.26 -18.29
N ALA A 250 12.98 14.98 -18.61
CA ALA A 250 11.95 14.29 -19.40
C ALA A 250 10.57 14.36 -18.74
N ALA A 251 10.48 14.17 -17.42
CA ALA A 251 9.22 14.27 -16.67
C ALA A 251 8.65 15.70 -16.71
N LEU A 252 9.50 16.72 -16.60
CA LEU A 252 9.10 18.14 -16.70
C LEU A 252 8.61 18.50 -18.11
N THR A 253 9.31 18.07 -19.15
CA THR A 253 8.88 18.26 -20.55
C THR A 253 7.53 17.57 -20.82
N ALA A 254 7.26 16.45 -20.16
CA ALA A 254 5.97 15.78 -20.21
C ALA A 254 4.87 16.45 -19.34
N GLY A 255 5.16 17.58 -18.69
CA GLY A 255 4.20 18.36 -17.90
C GLY A 255 4.00 17.86 -16.47
N SER A 256 4.92 17.06 -15.93
CA SER A 256 4.79 16.51 -14.57
C SER A 256 4.96 17.58 -13.50
N ARG A 257 3.86 17.97 -12.84
CA ARG A 257 3.89 18.84 -11.67
C ARG A 257 4.60 18.20 -10.47
N ALA A 258 4.53 16.88 -10.35
CA ALA A 258 5.24 16.14 -9.31
C ALA A 258 6.76 16.16 -9.56
N ALA A 259 7.22 16.17 -10.81
CA ALA A 259 8.63 16.40 -11.14
C ALA A 259 9.08 17.81 -10.76
N ALA A 260 8.26 18.84 -10.98
CA ALA A 260 8.58 20.21 -10.55
C ALA A 260 8.75 20.32 -9.03
N LEU A 261 7.93 19.61 -8.24
CA LEU A 261 8.16 19.52 -6.78
C LEU A 261 9.43 18.76 -6.42
N GLU A 262 9.74 17.69 -7.13
CA GLU A 262 10.95 16.91 -6.89
C GLU A 262 12.20 17.75 -7.18
N LEU A 263 12.20 18.50 -8.28
CA LEU A 263 13.25 19.46 -8.61
C LEU A 263 13.36 20.55 -7.52
N ALA A 264 12.24 21.09 -7.05
CA ALA A 264 12.24 22.07 -5.97
C ALA A 264 12.86 21.53 -4.68
N ARG A 265 12.63 20.26 -4.34
CA ARG A 265 13.28 19.59 -3.20
C ARG A 265 14.78 19.45 -3.42
N GLN A 266 15.21 19.00 -4.59
CA GLN A 266 16.64 18.89 -4.89
C GLN A 266 17.36 20.25 -4.80
N HIS A 267 16.72 21.34 -5.23
CA HIS A 267 17.25 22.68 -5.03
C HIS A 267 17.38 23.03 -3.55
N LEU A 268 16.41 22.67 -2.70
CA LEU A 268 16.53 22.86 -1.25
C LEU A 268 17.67 22.07 -0.64
N ASP A 269 17.84 20.81 -1.04
CA ASP A 269 18.93 19.96 -0.54
C ASP A 269 20.32 20.52 -0.93
N ARG A 270 20.40 21.31 -2.02
CA ARG A 270 21.62 22.03 -2.45
C ARG A 270 21.74 23.44 -1.83
N GLY A 271 20.78 23.89 -1.03
CA GLY A 271 20.75 25.24 -0.45
C GLY A 271 20.29 26.34 -1.42
N GLU A 272 19.72 25.98 -2.57
CA GLU A 272 19.26 26.91 -3.61
C GLU A 272 17.80 27.37 -3.36
N SER A 273 17.56 28.03 -2.22
CA SER A 273 16.21 28.38 -1.75
C SER A 273 15.39 29.23 -2.74
N ALA A 274 16.03 30.12 -3.51
CA ALA A 274 15.34 30.97 -4.48
C ALA A 274 14.70 30.14 -5.61
N SER A 275 15.45 29.18 -6.17
CA SER A 275 14.98 28.26 -7.21
C SER A 275 13.85 27.38 -6.70
N ALA A 276 13.99 26.85 -5.48
CA ALA A 276 12.96 26.06 -4.83
C ALA A 276 11.66 26.85 -4.58
N LEU A 277 11.75 28.11 -4.12
CA LEU A 277 10.59 29.00 -3.92
C LEU A 277 9.85 29.26 -5.22
N ALA A 278 10.58 29.55 -6.31
CA ALA A 278 9.99 29.83 -7.62
C ALA A 278 9.18 28.63 -8.13
N LEU A 279 9.75 27.43 -8.06
CA LEU A 279 9.09 26.20 -8.47
C LEU A 279 7.89 25.85 -7.58
N ALA A 280 8.03 25.96 -6.26
CA ALA A 280 6.95 25.64 -5.33
C ALA A 280 5.77 26.63 -5.45
N ARG A 281 6.04 27.91 -5.71
CA ARG A 281 5.01 28.95 -5.87
C ARG A 281 4.06 28.63 -7.03
N GLY A 282 4.60 28.18 -8.17
CA GLY A 282 3.80 27.79 -9.33
C GLY A 282 2.84 26.62 -9.07
N LEU A 283 3.01 25.91 -7.95
CA LEU A 283 2.24 24.71 -7.59
C LEU A 283 1.32 24.93 -6.38
N LEU A 284 1.24 26.14 -5.82
CA LEU A 284 0.35 26.44 -4.70
C LEU A 284 -1.13 26.40 -5.08
N GLU A 285 -1.44 26.69 -6.35
CA GLU A 285 -2.82 26.68 -6.86
C GLU A 285 -3.34 25.26 -7.11
N ASP A 286 -2.45 24.28 -7.32
CA ASP A 286 -2.80 22.89 -7.58
C ASP A 286 -3.37 22.21 -6.33
N GLN A 287 -4.65 21.84 -6.33
CA GLN A 287 -5.32 21.24 -5.16
C GLN A 287 -4.64 19.95 -4.67
N THR A 288 -4.12 19.12 -5.57
CA THR A 288 -3.48 17.85 -5.26
C THR A 288 -2.09 18.05 -4.67
N GLN A 289 -1.32 19.01 -5.19
CA GLN A 289 0.07 19.25 -4.81
C GLN A 289 0.27 20.36 -3.77
N ARG A 290 -0.76 21.19 -3.51
CA ARG A 290 -0.70 22.36 -2.62
C ARG A 290 -0.11 22.06 -1.25
N ARG A 291 -0.47 20.93 -0.61
CA ARG A 291 0.05 20.59 0.72
C ARG A 291 1.57 20.37 0.68
N THR A 292 2.06 19.65 -0.33
CA THR A 292 3.49 19.38 -0.51
C THR A 292 4.23 20.64 -0.93
N ALA A 293 3.68 21.41 -1.87
CA ALA A 293 4.21 22.70 -2.31
C ALA A 293 4.37 23.67 -1.13
N ARG A 294 3.37 23.78 -0.24
CA ARG A 294 3.44 24.60 0.98
C ARG A 294 4.55 24.15 1.92
N ARG A 295 4.80 22.84 2.07
CA ARG A 295 5.90 22.34 2.90
C ARG A 295 7.26 22.73 2.33
N VAL A 296 7.47 22.51 1.03
CA VAL A 296 8.70 22.91 0.31
C VAL A 296 8.90 24.42 0.44
N TRP A 297 7.85 25.20 0.14
CA TRP A 297 7.88 26.66 0.23
C TRP A 297 8.18 27.16 1.65
N ALA A 298 7.55 26.57 2.67
CA ALA A 298 7.79 26.94 4.06
C ALA A 298 9.24 26.65 4.49
N VAL A 299 9.81 25.50 4.11
CA VAL A 299 11.22 25.18 4.42
C VAL A 299 12.17 26.13 3.69
N ALA A 300 11.88 26.45 2.43
CA ALA A 300 12.70 27.36 1.62
C ALA A 300 12.79 28.80 2.19
N LEU A 301 11.79 29.26 2.94
CA LEU A 301 11.78 30.58 3.58
C LEU A 301 12.74 30.70 4.79
N TYR A 302 13.25 29.59 5.33
CA TYR A 302 14.13 29.59 6.50
C TYR A 302 15.50 28.96 6.19
N PRO A 303 16.36 29.64 5.41
CA PRO A 303 17.63 29.08 4.90
C PRO A 303 18.71 28.77 5.95
N GLY A 304 18.41 28.89 7.25
CA GLY A 304 19.32 28.55 8.36
C GLY A 304 18.97 27.27 9.12
N ILE A 305 17.97 26.52 8.67
CA ILE A 305 17.56 25.25 9.26
C ILE A 305 17.90 24.16 8.25
N ASP A 306 18.74 23.18 8.61
CA ASP A 306 19.00 21.99 7.78
C ASP A 306 17.67 21.35 7.34
N GLY A 307 17.26 21.64 6.10
CA GLY A 307 15.90 21.41 5.62
C GLY A 307 15.60 19.96 5.25
N ALA A 308 16.65 19.18 4.94
CA ALA A 308 16.54 17.80 4.44
C ALA A 308 15.79 16.87 5.41
N GLY A 309 15.96 17.04 6.72
CA GLY A 309 15.31 16.20 7.73
C GLY A 309 13.81 16.48 7.95
N ARG A 310 13.28 17.65 7.55
CA ARG A 310 11.88 18.04 7.83
C ARG A 310 10.92 17.90 6.64
N LEU A 311 11.44 17.74 5.43
CA LEU A 311 10.64 17.54 4.21
C LEU A 311 10.28 16.08 3.96
N ALA A 312 10.89 15.13 4.68
CA ALA A 312 10.38 13.77 4.76
C ALA A 312 8.88 13.83 5.10
N PRO A 313 8.02 13.08 4.38
CA PRO A 313 6.58 13.11 4.63
C PRO A 313 6.37 12.79 6.10
N SER A 314 5.99 13.80 6.90
CA SER A 314 5.83 13.74 8.35
C SER A 314 5.59 12.32 8.81
N GLU A 315 6.67 11.62 9.19
CA GLU A 315 6.57 10.30 9.79
C GLU A 315 5.64 10.51 10.98
N HIS A 316 4.54 9.75 11.02
CA HIS A 316 3.63 9.80 12.13
C HIS A 316 4.46 9.55 13.39
N ARG A 317 4.71 10.61 14.18
CA ARG A 317 5.13 10.44 15.56
C ARG A 317 4.03 9.60 16.19
N THR A 318 4.33 8.34 16.45
CA THR A 318 3.49 7.44 17.22
C THR A 318 3.16 8.16 18.53
N PRO A 319 1.90 8.17 18.99
CA PRO A 319 1.59 8.63 20.34
C PRO A 319 2.34 7.79 21.39
#